data_AF-A0A965PLB1-F1
#
_entry.id   AF-A0A965PLB1-F1
#
_cell.length_a   1.000
_cell.length_b   1.000
_cell.length_c   1.000
_cell.angle_alpha   90.00
_cell.angle_beta   90.00
_cell.angle_gamma   90.00
#
_symmetry.space_group_name_H-M   'P 1'
#
loop_
_entity.id
_entity.type
_entity.pdbx_description
1 polymer ?
#
loop_
_entity_poly.entity_id
_entity_poly.type
_entity_poly.pdbx_seq_one_letter_code
_entity_poly.pdbx_strand_id
1 'polypeptide(L)' 'MSKYNGYANYATWNVCLWISNDEGLYNFAKGCSDYAEFVESMREMGSLETADNVAWNDSGIDLDEMKEYWDESFA' A
#
# COMPACT_ATOMS: atom_id res chain seq x y z
N MET A 1 22.04 -1.30 -6.53
CA MET A 1 21.04 -0.50 -5.79
C MET A 1 20.77 -1.20 -4.48
N SER A 2 20.84 -0.49 -3.36
CA SER A 2 20.39 -1.00 -2.06
C SER A 2 18.87 -0.88 -1.99
N LYS A 3 18.15 -2.01 -1.98
CA LYS A 3 16.70 -2.04 -1.72
C LYS A 3 16.44 -1.74 -0.24
N TYR A 4 15.33 -1.09 0.07
CA TYR A 4 14.87 -0.84 1.42
C TYR A 4 13.98 -2.00 1.88
N ASN A 5 14.52 -2.89 2.73
CA ASN A 5 13.81 -4.10 3.20
C ASN A 5 13.20 -4.95 2.05
N GLY A 6 13.87 -5.01 0.90
CA GLY A 6 13.40 -5.75 -0.27
C GLY A 6 12.58 -4.95 -1.27
N TYR A 7 12.18 -3.72 -0.94
CA TYR A 7 11.44 -2.78 -1.79
C TYR A 7 12.34 -1.69 -2.38
N ALA A 8 11.85 -0.99 -3.39
CA ALA A 8 12.54 0.11 -4.06
C ALA A 8 12.87 1.26 -3.11
N ASN A 9 11.99 1.56 -2.15
CA ASN A 9 12.15 2.67 -1.21
C ASN A 9 11.32 2.48 0.07
N TYR A 10 11.47 3.42 1.01
CA TYR A 10 10.78 3.42 2.29
C TYR A 10 9.25 3.53 2.16
N ALA A 11 8.75 4.37 1.25
CA ALA A 11 7.31 4.60 1.11
C ALA A 11 6.59 3.34 0.63
N THR A 12 7.11 2.67 -0.40
CA THR A 12 6.56 1.40 -0.89
C THR A 12 6.57 0.33 0.21
N TRP A 13 7.69 0.16 0.91
CA TRP A 13 7.76 -0.81 2.01
C TRP A 13 6.78 -0.49 3.14
N ASN A 14 6.65 0.79 3.53
CA ASN A 14 5.80 1.20 4.63
C ASN A 14 4.32 0.91 4.33
N VAL A 15 3.87 1.25 3.12
CA VAL A 15 2.49 0.96 2.69
C VAL A 15 2.23 -0.55 2.67
N CYS A 16 3.10 -1.35 2.05
CA CYS A 16 2.92 -2.81 2.02
C CYS A 16 2.92 -3.42 3.43
N LEU A 17 3.75 -2.90 4.33
CA LEU A 17 3.82 -3.33 5.72
C LEU A 17 2.48 -3.11 6.43
N TRP A 18 1.90 -1.91 6.31
CA TRP A 18 0.63 -1.57 6.96
C TRP A 18 -0.55 -2.36 6.38
N ILE A 19 -0.65 -2.46 5.05
CA ILE A 19 -1.70 -3.25 4.40
C ILE A 19 -1.62 -4.72 4.82
N SER A 20 -0.41 -5.28 4.94
CA SER A 20 -0.24 -6.71 5.28
C SER A 20 -0.44 -7.02 6.76
N ASN A 21 -0.08 -6.10 7.66
CA ASN A 21 -0.04 -6.39 9.11
C ASN A 21 -1.29 -5.92 9.87
N ASP A 22 -2.04 -4.95 9.35
CA ASP A 22 -3.30 -4.53 9.94
C ASP A 22 -4.45 -5.35 9.34
N GLU A 23 -5.14 -6.14 10.17
CA GLU A 23 -6.22 -7.01 9.72
C GLU A 23 -7.37 -6.24 9.05
N GLY A 24 -7.66 -5.02 9.52
CA GLY A 24 -8.69 -4.16 8.94
C GLY A 24 -8.30 -3.70 7.54
N LEU A 25 -7.08 -3.17 7.40
CA LEU A 25 -6.54 -2.74 6.10
C LEU A 25 -6.40 -3.92 5.13
N TYR A 26 -5.94 -5.07 5.59
CA TYR A 26 -5.79 -6.27 4.75
C TYR A 26 -7.13 -6.72 4.19
N ASN A 27 -8.14 -6.87 5.06
CA ASN A 27 -9.48 -7.29 4.63
C ASN A 27 -10.13 -6.25 3.71
N PHE A 28 -9.85 -4.97 3.93
CA PHE A 28 -10.32 -3.89 3.07
C PHE A 28 -9.65 -3.91 1.70
N ALA A 29 -8.31 -4.02 1.66
CA ALA A 29 -7.53 -4.14 0.44
C ALA A 29 -7.93 -5.35 -0.40
N LYS A 30 -8.20 -6.49 0.25
CA LYS A 30 -8.73 -7.70 -0.42
C LYS A 30 -10.06 -7.46 -1.15
N GLY A 31 -10.85 -6.47 -0.74
CA GLY A 31 -12.08 -6.07 -1.41
C GLY A 31 -11.88 -5.13 -2.61
N CYS A 32 -10.66 -4.61 -2.81
CA CYS A 32 -10.33 -3.69 -3.90
C CYS A 32 -9.64 -4.45 -5.05
N SER A 33 -9.89 -4.00 -6.28
CA SER A 33 -9.36 -4.60 -7.51
C SER A 33 -7.87 -4.36 -7.67
N ASP A 34 -7.39 -3.19 -7.25
CA ASP A 34 -5.99 -2.78 -7.31
C ASP A 34 -5.68 -1.71 -6.25
N TYR A 35 -4.41 -1.33 -6.19
CA TYR A 35 -3.95 -0.32 -5.25
C TYR A 35 -4.59 1.07 -5.48
N ALA A 36 -4.92 1.45 -6.71
CA ALA A 36 -5.54 2.74 -6.98
C ALA A 36 -6.97 2.78 -6.41
N GLU A 37 -7.73 1.69 -6.54
CA GLU A 37 -9.05 1.57 -5.91
C GLU A 37 -8.96 1.64 -4.38
N PHE A 38 -7.95 0.99 -3.78
CA PHE A 38 -7.69 1.10 -2.35
C PHE A 38 -7.43 2.56 -1.92
N VAL A 39 -6.56 3.28 -2.62
CA VAL A 39 -6.21 4.68 -2.29
C VAL A 39 -7.43 5.59 -2.37
N GLU A 40 -8.24 5.48 -3.42
CA GLU A 40 -9.46 6.28 -3.55
C GLU A 40 -10.45 5.96 -2.42
N SER A 41 -10.62 4.68 -2.08
CA SER A 41 -11.56 4.29 -1.03
C SER A 41 -11.09 4.72 0.36
N MET A 42 -9.79 4.66 0.64
CA MET A 42 -9.20 5.20 1.88
C MET A 42 -9.43 6.71 2.00
N ARG A 43 -9.29 7.43 0.89
CA ARG A 43 -9.58 8.87 0.81
C ARG A 43 -11.05 9.18 1.09
N GLU A 44 -11.99 8.39 0.57
CA GLU A 44 -13.42 8.56 0.87
C GLU A 44 -13.75 8.33 2.35
N MET A 45 -13.04 7.42 3.01
CA MET A 45 -13.17 7.15 4.44
C MET A 45 -12.42 8.17 5.33
N GLY A 46 -11.67 9.10 4.74
CA GLY A 46 -10.89 10.10 5.47
C GLY A 46 -9.58 9.58 6.08
N SER A 47 -9.12 8.38 5.69
CA SER A 47 -7.80 7.87 6.04
C SER A 47 -6.83 8.22 4.91
N LEU A 48 -5.89 9.13 5.16
CA LEU A 48 -5.01 9.69 4.12
C LEU A 48 -3.59 9.12 4.14
N GLU A 49 -3.17 8.55 5.27
CA GLU A 49 -1.81 8.08 5.50
C GLU A 49 -1.77 6.89 6.46
N THR A 50 -0.65 6.16 6.41
CA THR A 50 -0.29 5.14 7.40
C THR A 50 -0.07 5.78 8.78
N ALA A 51 -0.03 4.97 9.84
CA ALA A 51 0.31 5.51 11.17
C ALA A 51 1.77 6.00 11.29
N ASP A 52 2.60 5.74 10.28
CA ASP A 52 3.96 6.27 10.17
C ASP A 52 4.03 7.59 9.35
N ASN A 53 2.89 8.20 9.01
CA ASN A 53 2.79 9.44 8.23
C ASN A 53 3.28 9.29 6.77
N VAL A 54 3.10 8.11 6.17
CA VAL A 54 3.28 7.93 4.72
C VAL A 54 1.91 8.01 4.06
N ALA A 55 1.72 9.00 3.20
CA ALA A 55 0.47 9.16 2.47
C ALA A 55 0.20 7.95 1.57
N TRP A 56 -1.05 7.49 1.51
CA TRP A 56 -1.42 6.38 0.60
C TRP A 56 -1.20 6.73 -0.88
N ASN A 57 -1.10 8.02 -1.21
CA ASN A 57 -0.81 8.51 -2.55
C ASN A 57 0.57 9.19 -2.65
N ASP A 58 1.52 8.84 -1.78
CA ASP A 58 2.86 9.40 -1.82
C ASP A 58 3.51 9.16 -3.19
N SER A 59 4.00 10.23 -3.82
CA SER A 59 4.61 10.20 -5.16
C SER A 59 5.89 9.35 -5.25
N GLY A 60 6.48 8.99 -4.12
CA GLY A 60 7.62 8.08 -4.01
C GLY A 60 7.23 6.60 -4.02
N ILE A 61 5.95 6.24 -3.92
CA ILE A 61 5.51 4.85 -3.97
C ILE A 61 5.76 4.28 -5.37
N ASP A 62 6.42 3.13 -5.41
CA ASP A 62 6.69 2.39 -6.63
C ASP A 62 5.43 1.61 -7.04
N LEU A 63 4.72 2.11 -8.04
CA LEU A 63 3.44 1.53 -8.49
C LEU A 63 3.62 0.17 -9.18
N ASP A 64 4.79 -0.10 -9.76
CA ASP A 64 5.08 -1.41 -10.36
C ASP A 64 5.24 -2.47 -9.25
N GLU A 65 6.02 -2.17 -8.19
CA GLU A 65 6.12 -3.06 -7.02
C GLU A 65 4.78 -3.19 -6.27
N MET A 66 3.97 -2.13 -6.20
CA MET A 66 2.61 -2.22 -5.61
C MET A 66 1.68 -3.15 -6.40
N LYS A 67 1.78 -3.12 -7.74
CA LYS A 67 1.01 -4.02 -8.60
C LYS A 67 1.44 -5.47 -8.40
N GLU A 68 2.75 -5.73 -8.35
CA GLU A 68 3.29 -7.07 -8.06
C GLU A 68 2.81 -7.57 -6.68
N TYR A 69 2.91 -6.73 -5.65
CA TYR A 69 2.39 -7.04 -4.31
C TYR A 69 0.90 -7.39 -4.32
N TRP A 70 0.08 -6.65 -5.09
CA TRP A 70 -1.36 -6.88 -5.17
C TRP A 70 -1.68 -8.24 -5.80
N ASP A 71 -1.03 -8.54 -6.93
CA ASP A 71 -1.19 -9.82 -7.65
C ASP A 71 -0.74 -11.01 -6.78
N GLU A 72 0.33 -10.85 -6.00
CA GLU A 72 0.81 -11.91 -5.10
C GLU A 72 -0.06 -12.11 -3.84
N SER A 73 -0.68 -11.03 -3.34
CA SER A 73 -1.39 -11.04 -2.05
C SER A 73 -2.90 -11.27 -2.17
N PHE A 74 -3.51 -10.86 -3.28
CA PHE A 74 -4.97 -10.80 -3.43
C PHE A 74 -5.53 -11.48 -4.69
N ALA A 75 -4.70 -12.15 -5.50
CA ALA A 75 -5.17 -12.95 -6.64
C ALA A 75 -5.99 -14.19 -6.26
#